data_AF-A0A536YJE1-F1
#
_entry.id   AF-A0A536YJE1-F1
#
_cell.length_a   1.000
_cell.length_b   1.000
_cell.length_c   1.000
_cell.angle_alpha   90.00
_cell.angle_beta   90.00
_cell.angle_gamma   90.00
#
_symmetry.space_group_name_H-M   'P 1'
#
loop_
_entity.id
_entity.type
_entity.pdbx_description
1 polymer ?
#
loop_
_entity_poly.entity_id
_entity_poly.type
_entity_poly.pdbx_seq_one_letter_code
_entity_poly.pdbx_strand_id
1 'polypeptide(L)'
;GKIKEDQFFGRVETYRGDVIVKLAVKDPKPGQQIVIAAESQGCADIGICYPPTVQRVTLALPAGTVVPDARGDSPKKSWFN
;
A
#
# COMPACT_ATOMS: atom_id res chain seq x y z
N GLY A 1 0.03 -5.74 12.75
CA GLY A 1 -1.22 -5.08 13.14
C GLY A 1 -1.58 -5.45 14.55
N LYS A 2 -2.86 -5.40 14.90
CA LYS A 2 -3.45 -5.85 16.17
C LYS A 2 -4.61 -6.77 15.85
N ILE A 3 -4.55 -8.00 16.36
CA ILE A 3 -5.66 -8.93 16.25
C ILE A 3 -6.82 -8.45 17.14
N LYS A 4 -8.03 -8.47 16.57
CA LYS A 4 -9.31 -8.24 17.24
C LYS A 4 -10.25 -9.40 16.89
N GLU A 5 -11.08 -9.76 17.85
CA GLU A 5 -12.23 -10.63 17.59
C GLU A 5 -13.44 -9.70 17.44
N ASP A 6 -14.15 -9.79 16.32
CA ASP A 6 -15.42 -9.11 16.13
C ASP A 6 -16.53 -10.11 15.77
N GLN A 7 -17.77 -9.73 16.06
CA GLN A 7 -18.95 -10.60 15.94
C GLN A 7 -19.42 -10.85 14.50
N PHE A 8 -18.91 -10.10 13.52
CA PHE A 8 -19.33 -10.17 12.12
C PHE A 8 -18.31 -10.93 11.26
N PHE A 9 -17.01 -10.76 11.54
CA PHE A 9 -15.90 -11.29 10.76
C PHE A 9 -15.00 -12.24 11.57
N GLY A 10 -15.24 -12.40 12.88
CA GLY A 10 -14.42 -13.23 13.76
C GLY A 10 -13.06 -12.59 14.03
N ARG A 11 -12.00 -13.40 13.97
CA ARG A 11 -10.63 -12.95 14.25
C ARG A 11 -10.05 -12.18 13.07
N VAL A 12 -10.02 -10.85 13.20
CA VAL A 12 -9.49 -9.93 12.19
C VAL A 12 -8.22 -9.26 12.68
N GLU A 13 -7.27 -8.97 11.78
CA GLU A 13 -6.12 -8.13 12.10
C GLU A 13 -6.37 -6.70 11.61
N THR A 14 -6.31 -5.75 12.54
CA THR A 14 -6.47 -4.32 12.25
C THR A 14 -5.13 -3.61 12.24
N TYR A 15 -5.01 -2.56 11.44
CA TYR A 15 -3.79 -1.77 11.32
C TYR A 15 -4.06 -0.30 11.67
N ARG A 16 -3.03 0.38 12.17
CA ARG A 16 -3.03 1.80 12.55
C ARG A 16 -1.80 2.44 11.92
N GLY A 17 -1.89 3.73 11.57
CA GLY A 17 -0.82 4.40 10.83
C GLY A 17 -0.70 3.82 9.42
N ASP A 18 0.54 3.69 8.94
CA ASP A 18 0.80 3.20 7.59
C ASP A 18 0.73 1.67 7.49
N VAL A 19 0.17 1.20 6.38
CA VAL A 19 0.18 -0.21 5.99
C VAL A 19 0.95 -0.34 4.68
N ILE A 20 2.06 -1.09 4.71
CA ILE A 20 2.92 -1.30 3.56
C ILE A 20 2.74 -2.75 3.08
N VAL A 21 2.24 -2.91 1.86
CA VAL A 21 2.08 -4.22 1.21
C VAL A 21 3.07 -4.34 0.06
N LYS A 22 3.85 -5.42 0.04
CA LYS A 22 4.79 -5.73 -1.04
C LYS A 22 4.12 -6.69 -2.03
N LEU A 23 3.96 -6.25 -3.26
CA LEU A 23 3.40 -7.06 -4.34
C LEU A 23 4.53 -7.49 -5.29
N ALA A 24 4.68 -8.80 -5.47
CA ALA A 24 5.60 -9.34 -6.47
C ALA A 24 4.89 -9.37 -7.83
N VAL A 25 5.47 -8.69 -8.81
CA VAL A 25 5.00 -8.77 -10.20
C VAL A 25 5.63 -9.99 -10.85
N LYS A 26 4.80 -10.92 -11.33
CA LYS A 26 5.25 -12.07 -12.11
C LYS A 26 5.43 -11.67 -13.57
N ASP A 27 6.52 -12.14 -14.17
CA ASP A 27 6.87 -11.92 -15.58
C ASP A 27 6.74 -10.46 -16.06
N PRO A 28 7.40 -9.50 -15.37
CA PRO A 28 7.28 -8.09 -15.71
C PRO A 28 7.86 -7.81 -17.10
N LYS A 29 7.11 -7.10 -17.95
CA LYS A 29 7.59 -6.65 -19.25
C LYS A 29 8.03 -5.17 -19.19
N PRO A 30 9.18 -4.81 -19.79
CA PRO A 30 9.62 -3.42 -19.89
C PRO A 30 8.53 -2.52 -20.50
N GLY A 31 8.24 -1.39 -19.84
CA GLY A 31 7.20 -0.44 -20.30
C GLY A 31 5.76 -0.90 -20.12
N GLN A 32 5.52 -2.08 -19.52
CA GLN A 32 4.17 -2.56 -19.23
C GLN A 32 3.45 -1.65 -18.25
N GLN A 33 2.21 -1.29 -18.56
CA GLN A 33 1.34 -0.61 -17.60
C GLN A 33 0.64 -1.64 -16.71
N ILE A 34 0.62 -1.38 -15.41
CA ILE A 34 -0.07 -2.18 -14.40
C ILE A 34 -1.01 -1.25 -13.65
N VAL A 35 -2.27 -1.67 -13.50
CA VAL A 35 -3.24 -1.00 -12.63
C VAL A 35 -3.27 -1.77 -11.31
N ILE A 36 -2.94 -1.08 -10.22
CA ILE A 36 -3.11 -1.59 -8.87
C ILE A 36 -4.42 -1.06 -8.33
N ALA A 37 -5.30 -1.95 -7.89
CA ALA A 37 -6.50 -1.62 -7.13
C ALA A 37 -6.31 -2.07 -5.67
N ALA A 38 -6.34 -1.12 -4.74
CA ALA A 38 -6.35 -1.40 -3.32
C ALA A 38 -7.77 -1.16 -2.78
N GLU A 39 -8.43 -2.23 -2.34
CA GLU A 39 -9.68 -2.15 -1.62
C GLU A 39 -9.42 -2.20 -0.12
N SER A 40 -9.98 -1.24 0.62
CA SER A 40 -9.78 -1.15 2.06
C SER A 40 -11.01 -0.61 2.78
N GLN A 41 -11.18 -1.04 4.03
CA GLN A 41 -12.23 -0.59 4.93
C GLN A 41 -11.60 -0.24 6.28
N GLY A 42 -12.07 0.86 6.88
CA GLY A 42 -11.67 1.26 8.23
C GLY A 42 -12.88 1.41 9.15
N CYS A 43 -12.62 1.35 10.45
CA CYS A 43 -13.59 1.72 11.48
C CYS A 43 -13.00 2.81 12.38
N ALA A 44 -13.83 3.78 12.75
CA ALA A 44 -13.52 4.77 13.77
C ALA A 44 -13.64 4.16 15.16
N ASP A 45 -12.86 4.69 16.11
CA ASP A 45 -12.81 4.17 17.48
C ASP A 45 -14.11 4.33 18.25
N ILE A 46 -14.96 5.25 17.80
CA ILE A 46 -16.32 5.45 18.31
C ILE A 46 -17.33 4.39 17.85
N GLY A 47 -16.89 3.38 17.10
CA GLY A 47 -17.73 2.23 16.70
C GLY A 47 -18.38 2.34 15.32
N ILE A 48 -17.97 3.29 14.47
CA ILE A 48 -18.48 3.44 13.11
C ILE A 48 -17.55 2.73 12.12
N CYS A 49 -18.06 1.78 11.34
CA CYS A 49 -17.33 1.20 10.22
C CYS A 49 -17.77 1.85 8.90
N TYR A 50 -16.82 2.33 8.12
CA TYR A 50 -17.08 2.95 6.82
C TYR A 50 -17.31 1.87 5.76
N PRO A 51 -17.94 2.18 4.62
CA PRO A 51 -18.00 1.27 3.49
C PRO A 51 -16.61 0.95 2.91
N PRO A 52 -16.43 -0.18 2.22
CA PRO A 52 -15.23 -0.45 1.45
C PRO A 52 -14.95 0.64 0.41
N THR A 53 -13.69 1.02 0.27
CA THR A 53 -13.23 2.02 -0.69
C THR A 53 -12.15 1.43 -1.59
N VAL A 54 -12.21 1.73 -2.89
CA VAL A 54 -11.25 1.25 -3.89
C VAL A 54 -10.41 2.40 -4.41
N GLN A 55 -9.10 2.32 -4.20
CA GLN A 55 -8.11 3.25 -4.76
C GLN A 55 -7.41 2.58 -5.94
N ARG A 56 -7.27 3.30 -7.05
CA ARG A 56 -6.60 2.81 -8.25
C ARG A 56 -5.39 3.67 -8.58
N VAL A 57 -4.27 3.01 -8.84
CA VAL A 57 -3.05 3.66 -9.33
C VAL A 57 -2.58 2.91 -10.58
N THR A 58 -2.26 3.66 -11.63
CA THR A 58 -1.63 3.11 -12.83
C THR A 58 -0.13 3.36 -12.74
N LEU A 59 0.66 2.29 -12.90
CA LEU A 59 2.11 2.32 -12.86
C LEU A 59 2.65 1.84 -14.21
N ALA A 60 3.56 2.59 -14.80
CA ALA A 60 4.36 2.10 -15.90
C ALA A 60 5.61 1.42 -15.34
N LEU A 61 5.81 0.15 -15.67
CA LEU A 61 7.04 -0.55 -15.34
C LEU A 61 8.21 0.08 -16.12
N PRO A 62 9.36 0.31 -15.48
CA PRO A 62 10.50 0.91 -16.14
C PRO A 62 10.91 0.08 -17.36
N ALA A 63 11.08 0.77 -18.50
CA ALA A 63 11.57 0.15 -19.72
C ALA A 63 13.10 0.05 -19.65
N GLY A 64 13.65 -0.99 -19.02
CA GLY A 64 15.10 -1.21 -18.99
C GLY A 64 15.60 -2.04 -17.81
N THR A 65 16.90 -2.34 -17.83
CA THR A 65 17.61 -2.95 -16.71
C THR A 65 17.50 -2.05 -15.49
N VAL A 66 16.94 -2.59 -14.41
CA VAL A 66 16.96 -1.96 -13.10
C VAL A 66 18.43 -1.92 -12.66
N VAL A 67 19.10 -0.79 -12.84
CA VAL A 67 20.38 -0.56 -12.19
C VAL A 67 20.06 -0.48 -10.70
N PRO A 68 20.62 -1.34 -9.83
CA PRO A 68 20.42 -1.23 -8.40
C PRO A 68 20.84 0.18 -7.99
N ASP A 69 19.90 0.95 -7.45
CA ASP A 69 20.21 2.30 -6.99
C ASP A 69 21.14 2.18 -5.78
N ALA A 70 22.43 2.45 -5.99
CA ALA A 70 23.42 2.60 -4.93
C ALA A 70 23.29 3.94 -4.19
N ARG A 71 22.17 4.67 -4.33
CA ARG A 71 21.87 5.87 -3.52
C ARG A 71 21.05 5.52 -2.30
N GLY A 72 21.74 4.92 -1.33
CA GLY A 72 21.35 4.95 0.08
C GLY A 72 21.57 6.33 0.74
N ASP A 73 21.37 7.43 0.02
CA ASP A 73 21.36 8.76 0.63
C ASP A 73 20.52 9.73 -0.22
N SER A 74 19.28 9.96 0.20
CA SER A 74 18.46 11.03 -0.35
C SER A 74 18.80 12.32 0.41
N PRO A 75 19.12 13.44 -0.27
CA PRO A 75 19.34 14.71 0.41
C PRO A 75 18.08 15.09 1.17
N LYS A 76 18.18 15.22 2.50
CA LYS A 76 17.09 15.71 3.35
C LYS A 76 16.73 17.13 2.91
N LYS A 77 15.69 17.29 2.10
CA LYS A 77 15.03 18.60 1.98
C LYS A 77 14.25 18.83 3.27
N SER A 78 14.74 19.79 4.06
CA SER A 78 14.05 20.35 5.20
C SER A 78 12.82 21.12 4.70
N TRP A 79 11.65 20.50 4.84
CA TRP A 79 10.36 21.13 4.55
C TRP A 79 9.62 21.56 5.83
N PHE A 80 10.32 21.59 6.96
CA PHE A 80 9.78 22.08 8.22
C PHE A 80 10.59 23.28 8.68
N ASN A 81 10.04 24.46 8.43
CA ASN A 81 10.32 25.69 9.15
C ASN A 81 9.00 26.40 9.40
#